data_AF-C0BWZ4-F1
#
_entry.id   AF-C0BWZ4-F1
#
_cell.length_a   1.000
_cell.length_b   1.000
_cell.length_c   1.000
_cell.angle_alpha   90.00
_cell.angle_beta   90.00
_cell.angle_gamma   90.00
#
_symmetry.space_group_name_H-M   'P 1'
#
loop_
_entity.id
_entity.type
_entity.pdbx_description
1 polymer ?
#
loop_
_entity_poly.entity_id
_entity_poly.type
_entity_poly.pdbx_seq_one_letter_code
_entity_poly.pdbx_strand_id
1 'polypeptide(L)'
;MLQNYEKEQKALTQDVAESQQTLQEANQKVTDLRLLLRTLREMTGITELTPTLVTPLIERIEVHNNDKSSSHCYVKVDIDFTAAGMIDIPTEQEILAMMEEIRENPQDFRFVA
;
A
#
# COMPACT_ATOMS: atom_id res chain seq x y z
N MET A 1 41.52 -15.14 -18.13
CA MET A 1 40.69 -15.93 -17.19
C MET A 1 40.35 -15.16 -15.92
N LEU A 2 41.32 -14.68 -15.14
CA LEU A 2 41.07 -13.98 -13.85
C LEU A 2 40.15 -12.74 -13.96
N GLN A 3 40.35 -11.90 -14.99
CA GLN A 3 39.57 -10.67 -15.18
C GLN A 3 38.08 -10.92 -15.49
N ASN A 4 37.75 -12.07 -16.07
CA ASN A 4 36.35 -12.44 -16.31
C ASN A 4 35.67 -12.86 -15.00
N TYR A 5 36.39 -13.61 -14.17
CA TYR A 5 35.93 -14.01 -12.84
C TYR A 5 35.72 -12.81 -11.90
N GLU A 6 36.64 -11.84 -11.88
CA GLU A 6 36.45 -10.61 -11.07
C GLU A 6 35.24 -9.79 -11.51
N LYS A 7 35.02 -9.68 -12.84
CA LYS A 7 33.83 -9.00 -13.37
C LYS A 7 32.55 -9.70 -12.98
N GLU A 8 32.51 -11.02 -13.12
CA GLU A 8 31.36 -11.85 -12.79
C GLU A 8 31.05 -11.80 -11.28
N GLN A 9 32.08 -11.85 -10.43
CA GLN A 9 31.91 -11.75 -8.98
C GLN A 9 31.40 -10.37 -8.56
N LYS A 10 31.88 -9.29 -9.19
CA LYS A 10 31.38 -7.94 -8.93
C LYS A 10 29.93 -7.76 -9.38
N ALA A 11 29.57 -8.27 -10.56
CA ALA A 11 28.20 -8.26 -11.05
C ALA A 11 27.27 -9.05 -10.12
N LEU A 12 27.67 -10.26 -9.73
CA LEU A 12 26.86 -11.11 -8.84
C LEU A 12 26.69 -10.47 -7.45
N THR A 13 27.72 -9.82 -6.92
CA THR A 13 27.63 -9.11 -5.63
C THR A 13 26.65 -7.93 -5.72
N GLN A 14 26.63 -7.24 -6.86
CA GLN A 14 25.69 -6.16 -7.11
C GLN A 14 24.26 -6.67 -7.27
N ASP A 15 24.04 -7.73 -8.04
CA ASP A 15 22.72 -8.36 -8.22
C ASP A 15 22.14 -8.85 -6.90
N VAL A 16 22.97 -9.45 -6.03
CA VAL A 16 22.56 -9.87 -4.68
C VAL A 16 22.15 -8.66 -3.84
N ALA A 17 22.91 -7.56 -3.89
CA ALA A 17 22.58 -6.35 -3.13
C ALA A 17 21.26 -5.72 -3.62
N GLU A 18 21.05 -5.63 -4.93
CA GLU A 18 19.80 -5.12 -5.52
C GLU A 18 18.60 -6.01 -5.18
N SER A 19 18.78 -7.33 -5.23
CA SER A 19 17.74 -8.30 -4.85
C SER A 19 17.40 -8.23 -3.36
N GLN A 20 18.41 -8.07 -2.49
CA GLN A 20 18.22 -7.90 -1.06
C GLN A 20 17.48 -6.61 -0.73
N GLN A 21 17.82 -5.51 -1.40
CA GLN A 21 17.12 -4.23 -1.25
C GLN A 21 15.65 -4.37 -1.66
N THR A 22 15.39 -4.98 -2.81
CA THR A 22 14.02 -5.21 -3.30
C THR A 22 13.21 -6.05 -2.31
N LEU A 23 13.81 -7.10 -1.74
CA LEU A 23 13.17 -7.92 -0.70
C LEU A 23 12.89 -7.14 0.57
N GLN A 24 13.80 -6.26 0.99
CA GLN A 24 13.60 -5.43 2.17
C GLN A 24 12.44 -4.45 1.96
N GLU A 25 12.39 -3.79 0.81
CA GLU A 25 11.29 -2.89 0.43
C GLU A 25 9.95 -3.64 0.37
N ALA A 26 9.92 -4.85 -0.18
CA ALA A 26 8.71 -5.68 -0.20
C ALA A 26 8.25 -6.07 1.21
N ASN A 27 9.17 -6.46 2.09
CA ASN A 27 8.84 -6.79 3.49
C ASN A 27 8.32 -5.57 4.27
N GLN A 28 8.88 -4.39 4.01
CA GLN A 28 8.39 -3.15 4.60
C GLN A 28 6.95 -2.87 4.15
N LYS A 29 6.67 -2.94 2.85
CA LYS A 29 5.31 -2.76 2.30
C LYS A 29 4.29 -3.74 2.89
N VAL A 30 4.68 -5.00 3.08
CA VAL A 30 3.80 -6.00 3.74
C VAL A 30 3.50 -5.60 5.19
N THR A 31 4.49 -5.08 5.91
CA THR A 31 4.32 -4.62 7.29
C THR A 31 3.39 -3.41 7.36
N ASP A 32 3.55 -2.46 6.44
CA ASP A 32 2.72 -1.25 6.34
C ASP A 32 1.26 -1.60 6.00
N LEU A 33 1.03 -2.54 5.07
CA LEU A 33 -0.31 -3.04 4.75
C LEU A 33 -0.97 -3.74 5.94
N ARG A 34 -0.22 -4.52 6.72
CA ARG A 34 -0.75 -5.16 7.95
C ARG A 34 -1.16 -4.11 8.97
N LEU A 35 -0.36 -3.07 9.15
CA LEU A 35 -0.68 -1.96 10.05
C LEU A 35 -1.92 -1.19 9.59
N LEU A 36 -2.05 -0.97 8.28
CA LEU A 36 -3.22 -0.34 7.68
C LEU A 36 -4.49 -1.16 7.95
N LEU A 37 -4.46 -2.46 7.64
CA LEU A 37 -5.59 -3.37 7.86
C LEU A 37 -5.98 -3.44 9.33
N ARG A 38 -5.00 -3.45 10.25
CA ARG A 38 -5.25 -3.37 11.69
C ARG A 38 -6.02 -2.10 12.04
N THR A 39 -5.52 -0.95 11.59
CA THR A 39 -6.12 0.36 11.87
C THR A 39 -7.56 0.41 11.34
N LEU A 40 -7.79 -0.03 10.10
CA LEU A 40 -9.13 -0.10 9.51
C LEU A 40 -10.07 -1.05 10.25
N ARG A 41 -9.57 -2.18 10.76
CA ARG A 41 -10.37 -3.16 11.50
C ARG A 41 -10.77 -2.66 12.90
N GLU A 42 -9.89 -1.92 13.56
CA GLU A 42 -10.19 -1.28 14.85
C GLU A 42 -11.23 -0.16 14.70
N MET A 43 -11.33 0.43 13.50
CA MET A 43 -12.26 1.50 13.14
C MET A 43 -13.61 0.94 12.67
N THR A 44 -14.38 0.39 13.60
CA THR A 44 -15.76 -0.06 13.34
C THR A 44 -16.71 1.15 13.23
N GLY A 45 -17.46 1.26 12.13
CA GLY A 45 -18.52 2.26 11.95
C GLY A 45 -18.08 3.62 11.38
N ILE A 46 -17.17 3.62 10.39
CA ILE A 46 -16.80 4.85 9.67
C ILE A 46 -18.02 5.37 8.89
N THR A 47 -18.61 6.47 9.36
CA THR A 47 -19.65 7.21 8.62
C THR A 47 -19.05 8.30 7.73
N GLU A 48 -17.87 8.81 8.07
CA GLU A 48 -17.18 9.89 7.36
C GLU A 48 -15.67 9.64 7.27
N LEU A 49 -15.08 9.99 6.12
CA LEU A 49 -13.64 9.95 5.91
C LEU A 49 -12.96 11.12 6.63
N THR A 50 -12.45 10.87 7.84
CA THR A 50 -11.66 11.85 8.58
C THR A 50 -10.21 11.87 8.11
N PRO A 51 -9.47 12.99 8.23
CA PRO A 51 -8.06 13.06 7.83
C PRO A 51 -7.18 12.00 8.51
N THR A 52 -7.52 11.61 9.74
CA THR A 52 -6.85 10.52 10.49
C THR A 52 -7.02 9.16 9.81
N LEU A 53 -8.14 8.93 9.12
CA LEU A 53 -8.40 7.72 8.33
C LEU A 53 -7.73 7.77 6.96
N VAL A 54 -7.74 8.96 6.34
CA VAL A 54 -7.27 9.13 4.96
C VAL A 54 -5.74 9.18 4.88
N THR A 55 -5.08 9.83 5.83
CA THR A 55 -3.61 9.97 5.84
C THR A 55 -2.86 8.64 5.69
N PRO A 56 -3.18 7.56 6.44
CA PRO A 56 -2.51 6.28 6.29
C PRO A 56 -2.84 5.54 4.98
N LEU A 57 -3.88 5.94 4.26
CA LEU A 57 -4.23 5.36 2.96
C LEU A 57 -3.43 5.98 1.81
N ILE A 58 -2.75 7.12 2.02
CA ILE A 58 -2.00 7.82 0.97
C ILE A 58 -0.62 7.18 0.80
N GLU A 59 -0.31 6.72 -0.41
CA GLU A 59 1.00 6.20 -0.80
C GLU A 59 1.98 7.34 -1.12
N ARG A 60 1.55 8.30 -1.94
CA ARG A 60 2.36 9.45 -2.36
C ARG A 60 1.49 10.66 -2.65
N ILE A 61 2.01 11.85 -2.35
CA ILE A 61 1.44 13.13 -2.79
C ILE A 61 2.43 13.76 -3.76
N GLU A 62 2.04 13.92 -5.00
CA GLU A 62 2.84 14.54 -6.05
C GLU A 62 2.34 15.95 -6.31
N VAL A 63 3.14 16.94 -5.94
CA VAL A 63 2.84 18.36 -6.14
C VAL A 63 3.58 18.84 -7.38
N HIS A 64 2.82 19.18 -8.42
CA HIS A 64 3.39 19.68 -9.67
C HIS A 64 3.80 21.14 -9.52
N ASN A 65 4.70 21.58 -10.41
CA ASN A 65 5.01 23.00 -10.49
C ASN A 65 3.79 23.81 -10.94
N ASN A 66 3.72 25.06 -10.46
CA ASN A 66 2.67 25.99 -10.82
C ASN A 66 2.59 26.19 -12.34
N ASP A 67 1.41 25.97 -12.90
CA ASP A 67 1.14 26.31 -14.29
C ASP A 67 1.01 27.84 -14.43
N LYS A 68 2.03 28.47 -15.00
CA LYS A 68 2.08 29.93 -15.21
C LYS A 68 1.27 30.39 -16.43
N SER A 69 0.48 29.51 -17.05
CA SER A 69 -0.30 29.81 -18.26
C SER A 69 -1.50 30.74 -18.00
N SER A 70 -1.94 30.89 -16.75
CA SER A 70 -3.11 31.69 -16.37
C SER A 70 -2.78 32.76 -15.32
N SER A 71 -3.54 33.86 -15.25
CA SER A 71 -3.36 34.91 -14.22
C SER A 71 -3.65 34.42 -12.80
N HIS A 72 -4.20 33.22 -12.67
CA HIS A 72 -4.38 32.50 -11.43
C HIS A 72 -3.37 31.34 -11.37
N CYS A 73 -2.49 31.39 -10.37
CA CYS A 73 -1.55 30.32 -10.08
C CYS A 73 -2.31 29.10 -9.57
N TYR A 74 -2.43 28.05 -10.39
CA TYR A 74 -2.96 26.76 -9.96
C TYR A 74 -1.81 25.77 -9.84
N VAL A 75 -1.74 25.10 -8.69
CA VAL A 75 -0.78 24.02 -8.42
C VAL A 75 -1.56 22.71 -8.52
N LYS A 76 -1.21 21.88 -9.49
CA LYS A 76 -1.80 20.54 -9.62
C LYS A 76 -1.20 19.63 -8.54
N VAL A 77 -2.06 18.89 -7.84
CA VAL A 77 -1.66 17.88 -6.87
C VAL A 77 -2.29 16.55 -7.28
N ASP A 78 -1.47 15.53 -7.48
CA ASP A 78 -1.91 14.16 -7.67
C ASP A 78 -1.68 13.38 -6.37
N ILE A 79 -2.69 12.63 -5.90
CA ILE A 79 -2.63 11.85 -4.66
C ILE A 79 -2.81 10.38 -5.03
N ASP A 80 -1.76 9.60 -4.80
CA ASP A 80 -1.76 8.15 -5.01
C ASP A 80 -2.16 7.47 -3.70
N PHE A 81 -3.17 6.58 -3.76
CA PHE A 81 -3.64 5.81 -2.61
C PHE A 81 -3.11 4.38 -2.64
N THR A 82 -2.62 3.92 -1.49
CA THR A 82 -2.19 2.54 -1.31
C THR A 82 -3.40 1.61 -1.44
N ALA A 83 -3.23 0.50 -2.16
CA ALA A 83 -4.25 -0.54 -2.35
C ALA A 83 -5.54 -0.12 -3.09
N ALA A 84 -5.57 1.09 -3.67
CA ALA A 84 -6.66 1.49 -4.54
C ALA A 84 -6.75 0.56 -5.76
N GLY A 85 -7.93 -0.05 -5.97
CA GLY A 85 -8.17 -1.03 -7.04
C GLY A 85 -7.68 -2.45 -6.75
N MET A 86 -7.17 -2.74 -5.53
CA MET A 86 -6.87 -4.12 -5.12
C MET A 86 -8.11 -4.92 -4.71
N ILE A 87 -9.19 -4.22 -4.36
CA ILE A 87 -10.45 -4.82 -3.92
C ILE A 87 -11.53 -4.34 -4.88
N ASP A 88 -12.19 -5.28 -5.55
CA ASP A 88 -13.43 -5.00 -6.27
C ASP A 88 -14.51 -4.67 -5.24
N ILE A 89 -15.26 -3.59 -5.48
CA ILE A 89 -16.33 -3.19 -4.56
C ILE A 89 -17.35 -4.33 -4.53
N PRO A 90 -17.51 -5.03 -3.39
CA PRO A 90 -18.39 -6.18 -3.34
C PRO A 90 -19.83 -5.75 -3.53
N THR A 91 -20.60 -6.60 -4.20
CA THR A 91 -22.05 -6.45 -4.32
C THR A 91 -22.73 -6.65 -2.96
N GLU A 92 -23.94 -6.13 -2.80
CA GLU A 92 -24.71 -6.26 -1.56
C GLU A 92 -24.85 -7.71 -1.09
N GLN A 93 -24.99 -8.65 -2.02
CA GLN A 93 -25.09 -10.08 -1.73
C GLN A 93 -23.78 -10.64 -1.16
N GLU A 94 -22.65 -10.21 -1.70
CA GLU A 94 -21.31 -10.60 -1.21
C GLU A 94 -21.04 -10.00 0.16
N ILE A 95 -21.48 -8.75 0.41
CA ILE A 95 -21.38 -8.12 1.74
C ILE A 95 -22.19 -8.92 2.76
N LEU A 96 -23.43 -9.28 2.45
CA LEU A 96 -24.29 -10.05 3.35
C LEU A 96 -23.72 -11.46 3.62
N ALA A 97 -23.21 -12.12 2.58
CA ALA A 97 -22.55 -13.43 2.73
C ALA A 97 -21.31 -13.33 3.62
N MET A 98 -20.46 -12.33 3.41
CA MET A 98 -19.28 -12.08 4.25
C MET A 98 -19.66 -11.79 5.71
N MET A 99 -20.71 -11.01 5.95
CA MET A 99 -21.18 -10.72 7.30
C MET A 99 -21.66 -11.97 8.03
N GLU A 100 -22.36 -12.87 7.31
CA GLU A 100 -22.82 -14.13 7.89
C GLU A 100 -21.66 -15.11 8.10
N GLU A 101 -20.68 -15.18 7.19
CA GLU A 101 -19.44 -15.97 7.38
C GLU A 101 -18.64 -15.50 8.60
N ILE A 102 -18.49 -14.18 8.79
CA ILE A 102 -17.81 -13.61 9.96
C ILE A 102 -18.55 -13.96 11.25
N ARG A 103 -19.88 -14.02 11.21
CA ARG A 103 -20.73 -14.38 12.36
C ARG A 103 -20.66 -15.87 12.69
N GLU A 104 -20.60 -16.73 11.68
CA GLU A 104 -20.50 -18.19 11.85
C GLU A 104 -19.10 -18.62 12.29
N ASN A 105 -18.04 -17.98 11.77
CA ASN A 105 -16.66 -18.33 12.12
C ASN A 105 -15.81 -17.12 12.55
N PRO A 106 -16.17 -16.43 13.66
CA PRO A 106 -15.50 -15.21 14.09
C PRO A 106 -14.03 -15.39 14.45
N GLN A 107 -13.58 -16.63 14.69
CA GLN A 107 -12.17 -16.93 15.00
C GLN A 107 -11.26 -16.88 13.77
N ASP A 108 -11.77 -17.16 12.57
CA ASP A 108 -10.96 -17.13 11.33
C ASP A 108 -10.65 -15.70 10.90
N PHE A 109 -11.56 -14.78 11.23
CA PHE A 109 -11.39 -13.36 10.98
C PHE A 109 -10.72 -12.66 12.17
N ARG A 110 -10.48 -13.38 13.26
CA ARG A 110 -9.74 -12.89 14.42
C ARG A 110 -8.26 -12.86 14.08
N PHE A 111 -7.64 -11.70 14.25
CA PHE A 111 -6.22 -11.56 14.00
C PHE A 111 -5.42 -12.39 15.03
N VAL A 112 -4.60 -13.34 14.56
CA VAL A 112 -3.61 -14.04 15.39
C VAL A 112 -2.32 -13.23 15.33
N ALA A 113 -1.90 -12.71 16.48
CA ALA A 113 -0.69 -11.91 16.64
C ALA A 113 0.59 -12.75 16.52
#